data_AF-A0A8J8CUZ8-F1
#
_entry.id   AF-A0A8J8CUZ8-F1
#
_cell.length_a   1.000
_cell.length_b   1.000
_cell.length_c   1.000
_cell.angle_alpha   90.00
_cell.angle_beta   90.00
_cell.angle_gamma   90.00
#
_symmetry.space_group_name_H-M   'P 1'
#
loop_
_entity.id
_entity.type
_entity.pdbx_description
1 polymer ?
#
loop_
_entity_poly.entity_id
_entity_poly.type
_entity_poly.pdbx_seq_one_letter_code
_entity_poly.pdbx_strand_id
1 'polypeptide(L)'
;MIARPTRSHVLIAVGLLLLVAPAFAPLQPVLEHDTHRTEFQNETQLEAEGYRVVEYESLSERGKALYVETLQNGGTYAVAADEGASDFRYPTAGELGDLDNATAYRGLAYVVVERPPNASLPPADERVESAQHLVNRSEEAAVGEETVGRNMSVEEVRAQIARYDVMETRTTQPDLTAEPALLRFGAAMLGVVLTGAGGYVSSKP
;
A
#
# COMPACT_ATOMS: atom_id res chain seq x y z
N MET A 1 -26.84 32.33 37.96
CA MET A 1 -27.67 32.53 36.75
C MET A 1 -26.91 31.97 35.56
N ILE A 2 -27.34 30.84 35.01
CA ILE A 2 -26.71 30.27 33.82
C ILE A 2 -27.33 30.98 32.62
N ALA A 3 -26.55 31.85 31.95
CA ALA A 3 -26.99 32.54 30.75
C ALA A 3 -27.29 31.48 29.66
N ARG A 4 -28.51 31.51 29.08
CA ARG A 4 -28.83 30.64 27.95
C ARG A 4 -28.01 31.08 26.73
N PRO A 5 -27.25 30.19 26.07
CA PRO A 5 -26.52 30.56 24.88
C PRO A 5 -27.51 30.99 23.79
N THR A 6 -27.29 32.17 23.21
CA THR A 6 -28.05 32.62 22.03
C THR A 6 -27.60 31.83 20.81
N ARG A 7 -28.48 31.67 19.82
CA ARG A 7 -28.24 30.86 18.61
C ARG A 7 -26.92 31.20 17.91
N SER A 8 -26.49 32.46 17.94
CA SER A 8 -25.22 32.93 17.38
C SER A 8 -23.99 32.35 18.08
N HIS A 9 -24.00 32.27 19.42
CA HIS A 9 -22.89 31.68 20.19
C HIS A 9 -22.76 30.17 19.94
N VAL A 10 -23.90 29.49 19.76
CA VAL A 10 -23.91 28.07 19.39
C VAL A 10 -23.30 27.87 18.01
N LEU A 11 -23.67 28.68 17.02
CA LEU A 11 -23.12 28.59 15.66
C LEU A 11 -21.61 28.86 15.61
N ILE A 12 -21.13 29.85 16.35
CA ILE A 12 -19.69 30.15 16.45
C ILE A 12 -18.95 29.01 17.15
N ALA A 13 -19.47 28.50 18.26
CA ALA A 13 -18.84 27.41 19.00
C ALA A 13 -18.78 26.12 18.16
N VAL A 14 -19.86 25.77 17.47
CA VAL A 14 -19.90 24.61 16.56
C VAL A 14 -18.98 24.82 15.36
N GLY A 15 -18.96 26.04 14.78
CA GLY A 15 -18.07 26.38 13.68
C GLY A 15 -16.59 26.23 14.03
N LEU A 16 -16.19 26.74 15.21
CA LEU A 16 -14.84 26.56 15.74
C LEU A 16 -14.54 25.09 16.05
N LEU A 17 -15.47 24.35 16.64
CA LEU A 17 -15.31 22.92 16.90
C LEU A 17 -15.05 22.13 15.62
N LEU A 18 -15.80 22.41 14.55
CA LEU A 18 -15.64 21.75 13.25
C LEU A 18 -14.37 22.14 12.50
N LEU A 19 -13.79 23.31 12.77
CA LEU A 19 -12.48 23.70 12.24
C LEU A 19 -11.33 23.00 12.99
N VAL A 20 -11.45 22.91 14.31
CA VAL A 20 -10.38 22.50 15.20
C VAL A 20 -10.33 20.97 15.33
N ALA A 21 -11.46 20.31 15.54
CA ALA A 21 -11.53 18.87 15.79
C ALA A 21 -10.90 17.99 14.69
N PRO A 22 -11.11 18.25 13.38
CA PRO A 22 -10.53 17.42 12.32
C PRO A 22 -9.01 17.54 12.22
N ALA A 23 -8.42 18.63 12.72
CA ALA A 23 -6.97 18.81 12.79
C ALA A 23 -6.31 17.90 13.86
N PHE A 24 -7.09 17.46 14.86
CA PHE A 24 -6.63 16.54 15.91
C PHE A 24 -6.94 15.07 15.62
N ALA A 25 -7.73 14.78 14.58
CA ALA A 25 -7.79 13.42 14.06
C ALA A 25 -6.45 13.11 13.38
N PRO A 26 -5.69 12.06 13.75
CA PRO A 26 -4.47 11.69 13.02
C PRO A 26 -4.86 11.17 11.64
N LEU A 27 -4.19 11.58 10.55
CA LEU A 27 -4.20 10.78 9.32
C LEU A 27 -3.39 9.54 9.68
N GLN A 28 -4.08 8.50 10.16
CA GLN A 28 -3.39 7.32 10.64
C GLN A 28 -2.64 6.69 9.47
N PRO A 29 -1.36 6.32 9.67
CA PRO A 29 -0.62 5.60 8.64
C PRO A 29 -1.36 4.30 8.31
N VAL A 30 -1.28 3.90 7.05
CA VAL A 30 -1.85 2.65 6.55
C VAL A 30 -0.72 1.72 6.12
N LEU A 31 -1.01 0.43 6.16
CA LEU A 31 -0.11 -0.62 5.71
C LEU A 31 -0.59 -1.07 4.33
N GLU A 32 0.25 -0.85 3.33
CA GLU A 32 -0.07 -1.11 1.94
C GLU A 32 0.61 -2.39 1.46
N HIS A 33 -0.08 -3.12 0.60
CA HIS A 33 0.35 -4.34 -0.06
C HIS A 33 0.15 -4.16 -1.57
N ASP A 34 1.16 -4.50 -2.37
CA ASP A 34 1.13 -4.38 -3.82
C ASP A 34 1.79 -5.60 -4.49
N THR A 35 1.04 -6.33 -5.34
CA THR A 35 1.48 -7.55 -6.05
C THR A 35 1.74 -7.31 -7.55
N HIS A 36 1.79 -6.07 -8.03
CA HIS A 36 2.03 -5.79 -9.44
C HIS A 36 3.49 -5.98 -9.86
N ARG A 37 4.41 -6.17 -8.91
CA ARG A 37 5.84 -6.26 -9.18
C ARG A 37 6.16 -7.61 -9.82
N THR A 38 6.83 -7.57 -10.96
CA THR A 38 7.15 -8.78 -11.71
C THR A 38 8.59 -9.22 -11.51
N GLU A 39 8.78 -10.45 -11.04
CA GLU A 39 10.06 -11.17 -11.06
C GLU A 39 9.83 -12.60 -11.56
N PHE A 40 10.64 -13.06 -12.51
CA PHE A 40 10.47 -14.37 -13.18
C PHE A 40 11.64 -15.31 -12.89
N GLN A 41 12.26 -15.15 -11.73
CA GLN A 41 13.44 -15.89 -11.31
C GLN A 41 13.02 -17.08 -10.43
N ASN A 42 13.91 -18.06 -10.23
CA ASN A 42 13.62 -19.16 -9.29
C ASN A 42 13.98 -18.77 -7.85
N GLU A 43 13.53 -19.56 -6.88
CA GLU A 43 13.79 -19.33 -5.45
C GLU A 43 15.26 -19.01 -5.16
N THR A 44 16.20 -19.86 -5.61
CA THR A 44 17.64 -19.65 -5.37
C THR A 44 18.16 -18.33 -5.94
N GLN A 45 17.66 -17.92 -7.11
CA GLN A 45 18.01 -16.63 -7.72
C GLN A 45 17.41 -15.46 -6.95
N LEU A 46 16.13 -15.54 -6.57
CA LEU A 46 15.44 -14.52 -5.78
C LEU A 46 16.15 -14.30 -4.43
N GLU A 47 16.49 -15.39 -3.73
CA GLU A 47 17.26 -15.32 -2.50
C GLU A 47 18.64 -14.69 -2.70
N ALA A 48 19.34 -15.05 -3.78
CA ALA A 48 20.64 -14.47 -4.12
C ALA A 48 20.54 -12.96 -4.44
N GLU A 49 19.39 -12.50 -4.96
CA GLU A 49 19.10 -11.08 -5.20
C GLU A 49 18.67 -10.31 -3.95
N GLY A 50 18.45 -11.00 -2.83
CA GLY A 50 18.07 -10.44 -1.53
C GLY A 50 16.58 -10.46 -1.22
N TYR A 51 15.77 -11.15 -2.02
CA TYR A 51 14.36 -11.34 -1.72
C TYR A 51 14.18 -12.33 -0.56
N ARG A 52 13.17 -12.09 0.26
CA ARG A 52 12.70 -13.05 1.26
C ARG A 52 11.62 -13.92 0.62
N VAL A 53 11.91 -15.20 0.40
CA VAL A 53 10.93 -16.18 -0.10
C VAL A 53 10.24 -16.86 1.09
N VAL A 54 8.91 -16.95 1.03
CA VAL A 54 8.09 -17.65 2.03
C VAL A 54 7.02 -18.47 1.34
N GLU A 55 6.80 -19.70 1.80
CA GLU A 55 5.70 -20.52 1.31
C GLU A 55 4.36 -19.92 1.77
N TYR A 56 3.37 -19.84 0.88
CA TYR A 56 2.03 -19.38 1.22
C TYR A 56 1.47 -20.12 2.43
N GLU A 57 1.69 -21.43 2.52
CA GLU A 57 1.15 -22.25 3.62
C GLU A 57 1.78 -21.93 4.97
N SER A 58 2.99 -21.36 4.97
CA SER A 58 3.72 -20.94 6.16
C SER A 58 3.28 -19.57 6.70
N LEU A 59 2.56 -18.78 5.91
CA LEU A 59 2.00 -17.50 6.35
C LEU A 59 0.99 -17.73 7.48
N SER A 60 0.92 -16.78 8.41
CA SER A 60 -0.17 -16.77 9.38
C SER A 60 -1.52 -16.61 8.68
N GLU A 61 -2.61 -16.95 9.37
CA GLU A 61 -3.97 -16.73 8.85
C GLU A 61 -4.20 -15.28 8.44
N ARG A 62 -3.62 -14.31 9.17
CA ARG A 62 -3.70 -12.90 8.80
C ARG A 62 -2.87 -12.58 7.56
N GLY A 63 -1.67 -13.14 7.44
CA GLY A 63 -0.83 -13.00 6.25
C GLY A 63 -1.49 -13.56 4.99
N LYS A 64 -2.09 -14.76 5.09
CA LYS A 64 -2.88 -15.39 4.01
C LYS A 64 -4.05 -14.50 3.60
N ALA A 65 -4.82 -14.00 4.58
CA ALA A 65 -5.96 -13.13 4.32
C ALA A 65 -5.56 -11.84 3.58
N LEU A 66 -4.53 -11.14 4.06
CA LEU A 66 -4.03 -9.92 3.44
C LEU A 66 -3.52 -10.16 2.01
N TYR A 67 -2.78 -11.24 1.79
CA TYR A 67 -2.31 -11.61 0.46
C TYR A 67 -3.47 -11.89 -0.50
N VAL A 68 -4.47 -12.68 -0.08
CA VAL A 68 -5.65 -12.98 -0.89
C VAL A 68 -6.50 -11.72 -1.16
N GLU A 69 -6.70 -10.87 -0.16
CA GLU A 69 -7.43 -9.60 -0.33
C GLU A 69 -6.69 -8.68 -1.31
N THR A 70 -5.36 -8.64 -1.27
CA THR A 70 -4.55 -7.87 -2.24
C THR A 70 -4.82 -8.35 -3.66
N LEU A 71 -4.78 -9.66 -3.90
CA LEU A 71 -5.05 -10.21 -5.23
C LEU A 71 -6.50 -9.95 -5.68
N GLN A 72 -7.48 -10.07 -4.79
CA GLN A 72 -8.88 -9.83 -5.11
C GLN A 72 -9.19 -8.37 -5.42
N ASN A 73 -8.40 -7.43 -4.89
CA ASN A 73 -8.55 -6.00 -5.15
C ASN A 73 -7.70 -5.51 -6.34
N GLY A 74 -7.30 -6.43 -7.24
CA GLY A 74 -6.54 -6.09 -8.43
C GLY A 74 -5.11 -5.66 -8.11
N GLY A 75 -4.49 -6.36 -7.16
CA GLY A 75 -3.08 -6.25 -6.82
C GLY A 75 -2.70 -5.13 -5.87
N THR A 76 -3.65 -4.41 -5.26
CA THR A 76 -3.34 -3.41 -4.23
C THR A 76 -4.37 -3.44 -3.11
N TYR A 77 -3.90 -3.44 -1.86
CA TYR A 77 -4.77 -3.41 -0.69
C TYR A 77 -4.12 -2.74 0.51
N ALA A 78 -4.89 -1.95 1.26
CA ALA A 78 -4.41 -1.18 2.40
C ALA A 78 -5.26 -1.42 3.63
N VAL A 79 -4.62 -1.51 4.79
CA VAL A 79 -5.25 -1.73 6.10
C VAL A 79 -4.73 -0.75 7.15
N ALA A 80 -5.41 -0.67 8.30
CA ALA A 80 -4.93 0.13 9.42
C ALA A 80 -3.60 -0.40 9.99
N ALA A 81 -2.83 0.47 10.64
CA ALA A 81 -1.51 0.15 11.19
C ALA A 81 -1.48 -1.03 12.18
N ASP A 82 -2.58 -1.28 12.88
CA ASP A 82 -2.74 -2.38 13.85
C ASP A 82 -3.32 -3.66 13.23
N GLU A 83 -3.66 -3.64 11.94
CA GLU A 83 -4.28 -4.75 11.22
C GLU A 83 -3.31 -5.49 10.28
N GLY A 84 -2.01 -5.18 10.33
CA GLY A 84 -0.97 -5.85 9.54
C GLY A 84 -0.73 -7.31 9.95
N ALA A 85 0.15 -7.99 9.21
CA ALA A 85 0.65 -9.33 9.57
C ALA A 85 2.13 -9.28 9.94
N SER A 86 2.52 -10.06 10.96
CA SER A 86 3.93 -10.20 11.37
C SER A 86 4.81 -10.91 10.33
N ASP A 87 4.18 -11.59 9.37
CA ASP A 87 4.88 -12.25 8.26
C ASP A 87 5.50 -11.23 7.29
N PHE A 88 4.95 -10.01 7.27
CA PHE A 88 5.33 -8.92 6.39
C PHE A 88 6.02 -7.81 7.17
N ARG A 89 6.94 -7.13 6.51
CA ARG A 89 7.57 -5.92 7.04
C ARG A 89 6.92 -4.71 6.41
N TYR A 90 6.70 -3.66 7.18
CA TYR A 90 6.09 -2.43 6.68
C TYR A 90 7.05 -1.26 6.90
N PRO A 91 8.12 -1.18 6.10
CA PRO A 91 9.03 -0.06 6.19
C PRO A 91 8.34 1.23 5.75
N THR A 92 8.70 2.32 6.42
CA THR A 92 8.38 3.68 6.02
C THR A 92 9.30 4.13 4.89
N ALA A 93 8.90 5.16 4.14
CA ALA A 93 9.74 5.76 3.12
C ALA A 93 11.09 6.29 3.66
N GLY A 94 11.13 6.70 4.94
CA GLY A 94 12.38 7.10 5.61
C GLY A 94 13.33 5.93 5.80
N GLU A 95 12.83 4.82 6.35
CA GLU A 95 13.63 3.60 6.54
C GLU A 95 14.16 3.03 5.22
N LEU A 96 13.38 3.12 4.13
CA LEU A 96 13.83 2.72 2.81
C LEU A 96 14.86 3.70 2.20
N GLY A 97 14.71 4.99 2.46
CA GLY A 97 15.63 6.02 1.99
C GLY A 97 17.02 5.97 2.64
N ASP A 98 17.11 5.41 3.84
CA ASP A 98 18.36 5.22 4.58
C ASP A 98 19.17 3.98 4.12
N LEU A 99 18.64 3.19 3.17
CA LEU A 99 19.31 1.99 2.66
C LEU A 99 20.23 2.31 1.49
N ASP A 100 21.52 2.06 1.67
CA ASP A 100 22.56 2.34 0.66
C ASP A 100 22.70 1.26 -0.43
N ASN A 101 21.97 0.14 -0.33
CA ASN A 101 22.09 -0.95 -1.30
C ASN A 101 20.75 -1.63 -1.62
N ALA A 102 20.63 -2.08 -2.87
CA ALA A 102 19.42 -2.66 -3.44
C ALA A 102 19.01 -4.00 -2.78
N THR A 103 19.99 -4.80 -2.34
CA THR A 103 19.74 -6.09 -1.67
C THR A 103 19.03 -5.88 -0.33
N ALA A 104 19.50 -4.92 0.47
CA ALA A 104 18.87 -4.56 1.75
C ALA A 104 17.47 -3.96 1.52
N TYR A 105 17.32 -3.13 0.49
CA TYR A 105 16.00 -2.61 0.09
C TYR A 105 15.05 -3.77 -0.19
N ARG A 106 15.47 -4.75 -1.01
CA ARG A 106 14.61 -5.89 -1.36
C ARG A 106 14.22 -6.73 -0.16
N GLY A 107 15.16 -7.07 0.70
CA GLY A 107 14.88 -7.87 1.89
C GLY A 107 14.04 -7.16 2.95
N LEU A 108 13.85 -5.84 2.83
CA LEU A 108 13.01 -5.06 3.74
C LEU A 108 11.63 -4.75 3.16
N ALA A 109 11.56 -4.39 1.87
CA ALA A 109 10.34 -3.94 1.21
C ALA A 109 9.57 -5.06 0.50
N TYR A 110 10.23 -6.17 0.15
CA TYR A 110 9.64 -7.22 -0.67
C TYR A 110 9.60 -8.56 0.05
N VAL A 111 8.49 -9.26 -0.18
CA VAL A 111 8.32 -10.67 0.16
C VAL A 111 7.86 -11.41 -1.08
N VAL A 112 8.47 -12.55 -1.37
CA VAL A 112 8.05 -13.45 -2.44
C VAL A 112 7.22 -14.55 -1.80
N VAL A 113 5.97 -14.66 -2.21
CA VAL A 113 5.08 -15.72 -1.75
C VAL A 113 5.14 -16.88 -2.74
N GLU A 114 5.68 -18.01 -2.31
CA GLU A 114 5.60 -19.25 -3.08
C GLU A 114 4.20 -19.85 -2.97
N ARG A 115 3.53 -19.93 -4.11
CA ARG A 115 2.16 -20.41 -4.26
C ARG A 115 2.15 -21.92 -4.51
N PRO A 116 1.27 -22.68 -3.82
CA PRO A 116 1.12 -24.10 -4.10
C PRO A 116 0.57 -24.30 -5.52
N PRO A 117 1.05 -25.31 -6.26
CA PRO A 117 0.70 -25.50 -7.68
C PRO A 117 -0.80 -25.75 -7.94
N ASN A 118 -1.57 -26.10 -6.91
CA ASN A 118 -3.02 -26.37 -7.01
C ASN A 118 -3.82 -25.59 -5.96
N ALA A 119 -3.31 -24.46 -5.46
CA ALA A 119 -4.04 -23.66 -4.50
C ALA A 119 -5.22 -22.93 -5.18
N SER A 120 -6.36 -22.85 -4.50
CA SER A 120 -7.53 -22.06 -4.91
C SER A 120 -7.31 -20.56 -4.67
N LEU A 121 -6.18 -20.03 -5.14
CA LEU A 121 -5.81 -18.63 -5.02
C LEU A 121 -6.29 -17.85 -6.25
N PRO A 122 -6.65 -16.57 -6.10
CA PRO A 122 -6.84 -15.68 -7.23
C PRO A 122 -5.59 -15.65 -8.13
N PRO A 123 -5.70 -15.34 -9.44
CA PRO A 123 -4.53 -15.22 -10.30
C PRO A 123 -3.54 -14.17 -9.77
N ALA A 124 -2.24 -14.31 -10.09
CA ALA A 124 -1.26 -13.27 -9.81
C ALA A 124 -1.59 -12.02 -10.65
N ASP A 125 -1.43 -10.82 -10.08
CA ASP A 125 -1.70 -9.53 -10.74
C ASP A 125 -0.49 -9.00 -11.52
N GLU A 126 0.60 -9.76 -11.54
CA GLU A 126 1.80 -9.41 -12.29
C GLU A 126 1.52 -9.22 -13.79
N ARG A 127 2.08 -8.14 -14.33
CA ARG A 127 1.90 -7.79 -15.74
C ARG A 127 2.80 -8.67 -16.62
N VAL A 128 2.23 -9.75 -17.15
CA VAL A 128 2.89 -10.70 -18.07
C VAL A 128 3.58 -10.00 -19.26
N GLU A 129 3.02 -8.89 -19.76
CA GLU A 129 3.65 -8.09 -20.82
C GLU A 129 5.01 -7.49 -20.39
N SER A 130 5.13 -7.07 -19.14
CA SER A 130 6.39 -6.58 -18.56
C SER A 130 7.43 -7.70 -18.48
N ALA A 131 7.00 -8.90 -18.11
CA ALA A 131 7.87 -10.09 -18.09
C ALA A 131 8.38 -10.43 -19.50
N GLN A 132 7.51 -10.38 -20.51
CA GLN A 132 7.90 -10.59 -21.92
C GLN A 132 8.93 -9.57 -22.40
N HIS A 133 8.77 -8.30 -22.03
CA HIS A 133 9.77 -7.27 -22.34
C HIS A 133 11.12 -7.53 -21.66
N LEU A 134 11.14 -8.09 -20.44
CA LEU A 134 12.37 -8.45 -19.74
C LEU A 134 13.06 -9.65 -20.38
N VAL A 135 12.31 -10.68 -20.81
CA VAL A 135 12.83 -11.81 -21.58
C VAL A 135 13.48 -11.30 -22.87
N ASN A 136 12.75 -10.53 -23.67
CA ASN A 136 13.25 -10.01 -24.95
C ASN A 136 14.50 -9.11 -24.75
N ARG A 137 14.52 -8.27 -23.71
CA ARG A 137 15.69 -7.44 -23.39
C ARG A 137 16.89 -8.28 -22.94
N SER A 138 16.65 -9.34 -22.17
CA SER A 138 17.73 -10.25 -21.73
C SER A 138 18.34 -11.00 -22.91
N GLU A 139 17.54 -11.37 -23.91
CA GLU A 139 18.00 -11.97 -25.17
C GLU A 139 18.86 -10.99 -26.00
N GLU A 140 18.49 -9.71 -26.04
CA GLU A 140 19.25 -8.65 -26.72
C GLU A 140 20.57 -8.30 -26.01
N ALA A 141 20.59 -8.28 -24.66
CA ALA A 141 21.78 -7.98 -23.86
C ALA A 141 22.81 -9.14 -23.84
N ALA A 142 22.35 -10.36 -24.10
CA ALA A 142 23.17 -11.56 -24.06
C ALA A 142 24.19 -11.69 -25.22
N VAL A 143 24.27 -10.73 -26.14
CA VAL A 143 25.29 -10.74 -27.22
C VAL A 143 26.73 -10.49 -26.68
N GLY A 144 26.91 -10.17 -25.40
CA GLY A 144 28.23 -9.83 -24.83
C GLY A 144 28.73 -10.64 -23.62
N GLU A 145 27.87 -11.19 -22.75
CA GLU A 145 28.32 -11.89 -21.53
C GLU A 145 27.38 -13.05 -21.16
N GLU A 146 27.97 -14.08 -20.57
CA GLU A 146 27.35 -15.36 -20.23
C GLU A 146 26.51 -15.23 -18.95
N THR A 147 25.34 -14.61 -19.03
CA THR A 147 24.35 -14.62 -17.94
C THR A 147 23.45 -15.85 -18.04
N VAL A 148 23.39 -16.58 -16.93
CA VAL A 148 22.63 -17.81 -16.70
C VAL A 148 21.13 -17.48 -16.59
N GLY A 149 20.50 -17.20 -17.72
CA GLY A 149 19.06 -16.97 -17.85
C GLY A 149 18.54 -17.28 -19.26
N ARG A 150 19.27 -18.11 -20.01
CA ARG A 150 19.06 -18.33 -21.44
C ARG A 150 18.01 -19.41 -21.68
N ASN A 151 16.92 -19.01 -22.36
CA ASN A 151 15.89 -19.82 -23.00
C ASN A 151 14.70 -20.27 -22.14
N MET A 152 14.08 -19.36 -21.38
CA MET A 152 12.71 -19.62 -20.90
C MET A 152 11.67 -19.17 -21.93
N SER A 153 10.73 -20.06 -22.24
CA SER A 153 9.52 -19.75 -22.98
C SER A 153 8.61 -18.81 -22.19
N VAL A 154 7.72 -18.10 -22.89
CA VAL A 154 6.70 -17.25 -22.27
C VAL A 154 5.81 -18.06 -21.31
N GLU A 155 5.55 -19.33 -21.64
CA GLU A 155 4.81 -20.26 -20.81
C GLU A 155 5.55 -20.59 -19.51
N GLU A 156 6.86 -20.81 -19.56
CA GLU A 156 7.69 -21.05 -18.36
C GLU A 156 7.75 -19.83 -17.47
N VAL A 157 7.92 -18.64 -18.05
CA VAL A 157 7.87 -17.36 -17.31
C VAL A 157 6.52 -17.18 -16.64
N ARG A 158 5.42 -17.42 -17.35
CA ARG A 158 4.08 -17.34 -16.77
C ARG A 158 3.89 -18.35 -15.64
N ALA A 159 4.39 -19.58 -15.80
CA ALA A 159 4.32 -20.60 -14.75
C ALA A 159 5.15 -20.22 -13.52
N GLN A 160 6.29 -19.55 -13.73
CA GLN A 160 7.17 -19.10 -12.67
C GLN A 160 6.58 -17.94 -11.88
N ILE A 161 6.03 -16.93 -12.56
CA ILE A 161 5.27 -15.83 -11.96
C ILE A 161 4.06 -16.37 -11.18
N ALA A 162 3.35 -17.34 -11.75
CA ALA A 162 2.21 -17.97 -11.07
C ALA A 162 2.63 -18.76 -9.82
N ARG A 163 3.92 -19.11 -9.69
CA ARG A 163 4.47 -19.83 -8.53
C ARG A 163 5.13 -18.90 -7.52
N TYR A 164 5.87 -17.89 -7.94
CA TYR A 164 6.58 -16.96 -7.08
C TYR A 164 6.04 -15.56 -7.33
N ASP A 165 5.13 -15.11 -6.47
CA ASP A 165 4.46 -13.83 -6.62
C ASP A 165 5.11 -12.80 -5.68
N VAL A 166 5.54 -11.67 -6.22
CA VAL A 166 6.24 -10.65 -5.44
C VAL A 166 5.24 -9.65 -4.87
N MET A 167 5.25 -9.50 -3.54
CA MET A 167 4.47 -8.49 -2.85
C MET A 167 5.39 -7.43 -2.24
N GLU A 168 5.17 -6.17 -2.61
CA GLU A 168 5.70 -5.00 -1.90
C GLU A 168 4.83 -4.71 -0.68
N THR A 169 5.48 -4.46 0.46
CA THR A 169 4.78 -4.03 1.67
C THR A 169 5.44 -2.77 2.23
N ARG A 170 4.64 -1.77 2.61
CA ARG A 170 5.13 -0.48 3.10
C ARG A 170 4.12 0.22 4.01
N THR A 171 4.62 1.15 4.80
CA THR A 171 3.76 2.08 5.53
C THR A 171 3.65 3.40 4.76
N THR A 172 2.42 3.78 4.40
CA THR A 172 2.13 5.04 3.72
C THR A 172 1.23 5.94 4.55
N GLN A 173 1.28 7.24 4.27
CA GLN A 173 0.28 8.18 4.77
C GLN A 173 -0.86 8.24 3.77
N PRO A 174 -2.13 8.24 4.22
CA PRO A 174 -3.26 8.31 3.30
C PRO A 174 -3.20 9.59 2.47
N ASP A 175 -3.45 9.45 1.16
CA ASP A 175 -3.49 10.56 0.22
C ASP A 175 -4.50 11.64 0.63
N LEU A 176 -4.27 12.87 0.19
CA LEU A 176 -5.17 14.01 0.42
C LEU A 176 -6.56 13.82 -0.19
N THR A 177 -6.71 12.86 -1.12
CA THR A 177 -7.98 12.48 -1.76
C THR A 177 -8.69 11.34 -1.03
N ALA A 178 -8.07 10.71 -0.04
CA ALA A 178 -8.69 9.64 0.74
C ALA A 178 -9.93 10.17 1.49
N GLU A 179 -10.95 9.33 1.68
CA GLU A 179 -12.20 9.71 2.36
C GLU A 179 -11.99 10.44 3.71
N PRO A 180 -11.03 10.05 4.57
CA PRO A 180 -10.78 10.76 5.82
C PRO A 180 -10.28 12.20 5.60
N ALA A 181 -9.50 12.44 4.54
CA ALA A 181 -9.03 13.78 4.19
C ALA A 181 -10.17 14.64 3.61
N LEU A 182 -11.08 14.04 2.82
CA LEU A 182 -12.29 14.70 2.31
C LEU A 182 -13.25 15.10 3.44
N LEU A 183 -13.45 14.23 4.44
CA LEU A 183 -14.27 14.54 5.61
C LEU A 183 -13.69 15.71 6.41
N ARG A 184 -12.36 15.80 6.57
CA ARG A 184 -11.71 16.95 7.21
C ARG A 184 -11.93 18.22 6.41
N PHE A 185 -11.77 18.17 5.10
CA PHE A 185 -12.00 19.31 4.23
C PHE A 185 -13.46 19.80 4.29
N GLY A 186 -14.42 18.88 4.22
CA GLY A 186 -15.84 19.18 4.34
C GLY A 186 -16.20 19.78 5.71
N ALA A 187 -15.67 19.21 6.80
CA ALA A 187 -15.86 19.73 8.15
C ALA A 187 -15.27 21.14 8.31
N ALA A 188 -14.06 21.39 7.78
CA ALA A 188 -13.44 22.71 7.80
C ALA A 188 -14.27 23.74 7.03
N MET A 189 -14.79 23.39 5.85
CA MET A 189 -15.67 24.26 5.07
C MET A 189 -16.97 24.59 5.81
N LEU A 190 -17.62 23.59 6.40
CA LEU A 190 -18.81 23.81 7.23
C LEU A 190 -18.49 24.71 8.43
N GLY A 191 -17.34 24.52 9.05
CA GLY A 191 -16.85 25.33 10.16
C GLY A 191 -16.68 26.80 9.81
N VAL A 192 -16.09 27.11 8.64
CA VAL A 192 -15.97 28.48 8.12
C VAL A 192 -17.35 29.11 7.90
N VAL A 193 -18.27 28.39 7.25
CA VAL A 193 -19.63 28.89 6.95
C VAL A 193 -20.40 29.19 8.24
N LEU A 194 -20.37 28.28 9.22
CA LEU A 194 -21.08 28.44 10.49
C LEU A 194 -20.48 29.57 11.34
N THR A 195 -19.16 29.72 11.34
CA THR A 195 -18.48 30.83 12.05
C THR A 195 -18.85 32.17 11.43
N GLY A 196 -18.83 32.27 10.09
CA GLY A 196 -19.22 33.49 9.37
C GLY A 196 -20.70 33.85 9.56
N ALA A 197 -21.60 32.87 9.44
CA ALA A 197 -23.03 33.08 9.66
C ALA A 197 -23.34 33.45 11.12
N GLY A 198 -22.68 32.80 12.09
CA GLY A 198 -22.81 33.11 13.51
C GLY A 198 -22.35 34.55 13.84
N GLY A 199 -21.21 34.97 13.28
CA GLY A 199 -20.72 36.35 13.40
C GLY A 199 -21.70 37.37 12.81
N TYR A 200 -22.22 37.11 11.61
CA TYR A 200 -23.18 38.00 10.94
C TYR A 200 -24.51 38.13 11.70
N VAL A 201 -25.04 37.03 12.26
CA VAL A 201 -26.26 37.08 13.08
C VAL A 201 -26.00 37.78 14.41
N SER A 202 -24.79 37.65 14.97
CA SER A 202 -24.40 38.36 16.20
C SER A 202 -24.18 39.86 16.00
N SER A 203 -23.86 40.31 14.79
CA SER A 203 -23.62 41.73 14.48
C SER A 203 -24.89 42.51 14.12
N LYS A 204 -26.05 41.83 14.00
CA LYS A 204 -27.33 42.51 13.75
C LYS A 204 -27.86 43.12 15.06
N PRO A 205 -28.33 44.38 15.02
CA PRO A 205 -28.87 45.08 16.20
C PRO A 205 -30.17 44.44 16.70
#